data_AF-A0A2V7USW8-F1
#
_entry.id   AF-A0A2V7USW8-F1
#
_cell.length_a   1.000
_cell.length_b   1.000
_cell.length_c   1.000
_cell.angle_alpha   90.00
_cell.angle_beta   90.00
_cell.angle_gamma   90.00
#
_symmetry.space_group_name_H-M   'P 1'
#
loop_
_entity.id
_entity.type
_entity.pdbx_description
1 polymer ?
#
loop_
_entity_poly.entity_id
_entity_poly.type
_entity_poly.pdbx_seq_one_letter_code
_entity_poly.pdbx_strand_id
1 'polypeptide(L)'
;MRLRSYTLASVSGTPSSNGWIEPTRRATSTSSFCPSIPSGTPTGRIPGSRLSSRAAASPPVARTNRLRWRKRRGYAKLAPSARPSSPALPYAMPPISSDALVLRSYKLGETSKVVVLLTRERGKVRAVAKGARGRRNRYHSALEPLSEVRVGLYGRQGAELYRLGECELLRSAFPAGARGLDEAMALSYFAELLDAFSLEGEAEDAVYRLALAIVAAVEEGSPVTALARYLEAWLLRLNGLYPSLDRCASCPRGLPAGSLEYHAGAHGFVCSECGPASGPALTAGTGSYLRRIFGHAPSAVGAAGEDESASLESFHRDLIRRHLERDLRSHRVLRDVARGVRGVQGTPQLDERERDSLPRERKTLP
;
A
#
# COMPACT_ATOMS: atom_id res chain seq x y z
N MET A 1 -33.78 18.52 32.82
CA MET A 1 -33.28 19.48 33.83
C MET A 1 -32.49 18.74 34.90
N ARG A 2 -31.15 18.78 34.81
CA ARG A 2 -30.16 18.62 35.90
C ARG A 2 -28.78 18.67 35.25
N LEU A 3 -28.24 19.88 35.17
CA LEU A 3 -26.88 20.17 34.72
C LEU A 3 -25.93 19.81 35.88
N ARG A 4 -24.91 18.99 35.62
CA ARG A 4 -23.76 18.82 36.50
C ARG A 4 -22.56 19.52 35.89
N SER A 5 -22.11 20.53 36.63
CA SER A 5 -20.96 21.38 36.39
C SER A 5 -19.66 20.58 36.49
N TYR A 6 -18.79 20.69 35.49
CA TYR A 6 -17.39 20.24 35.59
C TYR A 6 -16.51 21.45 35.85
N THR A 7 -15.85 21.45 37.00
CA THR A 7 -14.85 22.43 37.43
C THR A 7 -13.52 22.12 36.74
N LEU A 8 -13.00 23.08 35.97
CA LEU A 8 -11.67 23.06 35.38
C LEU A 8 -10.64 23.41 36.46
N ALA A 9 -9.69 22.50 36.73
CA ALA A 9 -8.49 22.79 37.52
C ALA A 9 -7.36 23.22 36.57
N SER A 10 -6.98 24.48 36.66
CA SER A 10 -5.84 25.10 35.99
C SER A 10 -4.53 24.73 36.70
N VAL A 11 -3.63 24.06 35.99
CA VAL A 11 -2.22 23.89 36.41
C VAL A 11 -1.36 24.79 35.53
N SER A 12 -0.91 25.89 36.13
CA SER A 12 0.13 26.78 35.61
C SER A 12 1.51 26.20 35.88
N GLY A 13 2.26 25.89 34.83
CA GLY A 13 3.69 25.55 34.88
C GLY A 13 4.45 26.32 33.82
N THR A 14 5.27 27.27 34.25
CA THR A 14 6.15 28.10 33.42
C THR A 14 7.34 27.31 32.85
N PRO A 15 7.89 27.70 31.69
CA PRO A 15 8.96 26.97 31.02
C PRO A 15 10.34 27.38 31.56
N SER A 16 11.14 26.41 32.02
CA SER A 16 12.56 26.61 32.29
C SER A 16 13.39 26.28 31.05
N SER A 17 13.96 27.34 30.47
CA SER A 17 15.14 27.30 29.61
C SER A 17 16.32 26.61 30.31
N ASN A 18 17.02 25.70 29.62
CA ASN A 18 18.48 25.60 29.63
C ASN A 18 18.99 24.46 28.74
N GLY A 19 20.01 24.78 27.95
CA GLY A 19 21.16 23.89 27.77
C GLY A 19 21.10 22.89 26.62
N TRP A 20 21.35 23.38 25.41
CA TRP A 20 21.97 22.56 24.36
C TRP A 20 23.38 22.14 24.83
N ILE A 21 23.63 20.83 24.92
CA ILE A 21 24.97 20.27 25.19
C ILE A 21 25.27 19.25 24.08
N GLU A 22 26.28 19.58 23.28
CA GLU A 22 26.96 18.70 22.33
C GLU A 22 27.58 17.49 23.03
N PRO A 23 27.58 16.30 22.40
CA PRO A 23 28.52 15.25 22.75
C PRO A 23 29.86 15.50 22.03
N THR A 24 30.82 15.98 22.81
CA THR A 24 32.24 16.07 22.47
C THR A 24 32.81 14.72 22.01
N ARG A 25 33.52 14.73 20.88
CA ARG A 25 34.39 13.65 20.42
C ARG A 25 35.64 13.55 21.30
N ARG A 26 35.95 12.35 21.80
CA ARG A 26 37.33 11.87 22.10
C ARG A 26 37.44 10.51 21.41
N ALA A 27 38.25 10.32 20.36
CA ALA A 27 39.71 10.34 20.31
C ALA A 27 40.35 9.29 21.23
N THR A 28 40.46 8.06 20.70
CA THR A 28 41.49 7.10 21.09
C THR A 28 42.26 6.70 19.82
N SER A 29 43.56 6.96 19.88
CA SER A 29 44.63 6.67 18.93
C SER A 29 44.84 5.18 18.70
N THR A 30 45.10 4.77 17.44
CA THR A 30 46.31 4.01 17.06
C THR A 30 46.46 3.84 15.55
N SER A 31 47.73 3.89 15.11
CA SER A 31 48.37 3.37 13.89
C SER A 31 48.02 3.95 12.52
N SER A 32 48.79 4.98 12.16
CA SER A 32 49.63 5.09 10.95
C SER A 32 49.53 3.99 9.89
N PHE A 33 49.17 4.37 8.66
CA PHE A 33 49.89 4.00 7.41
C PHE A 33 49.32 4.81 6.23
N CYS A 34 50.10 5.74 5.69
CA CYS A 34 49.90 6.34 4.36
C CYS A 34 50.94 5.74 3.41
N PRO A 35 50.63 5.67 2.11
CA PRO A 35 51.55 6.33 1.18
C PRO A 35 50.86 7.11 0.05
N SER A 36 51.68 8.00 -0.48
CA SER A 36 51.42 9.16 -1.32
C SER A 36 51.24 8.84 -2.80
N ILE A 37 50.47 9.70 -3.48
CA ILE A 37 50.36 9.82 -4.95
C ILE A 37 51.57 10.63 -5.47
N PRO A 38 52.14 10.30 -6.65
CA PRO A 38 52.90 11.27 -7.42
C PRO A 38 52.21 11.63 -8.74
N SER A 39 52.11 12.93 -8.99
CA SER A 39 51.83 13.58 -10.26
C SER A 39 53.09 13.70 -11.12
N GLY A 40 53.00 13.46 -12.42
CA GLY A 40 54.07 13.78 -13.38
C GLY A 40 53.67 13.61 -14.85
N THR A 41 53.56 14.72 -15.56
CA THR A 41 53.87 14.88 -17.01
C THR A 41 55.31 15.46 -17.10
N PRO A 42 56.06 15.52 -18.25
CA PRO A 42 55.57 15.67 -19.64
C PRO A 42 56.46 15.08 -20.79
N THR A 43 56.09 15.44 -22.03
CA THR A 43 56.88 15.57 -23.29
C THR A 43 57.33 14.34 -24.12
N GLY A 44 56.95 14.34 -25.43
CA GLY A 44 57.93 14.17 -26.53
C GLY A 44 57.69 13.12 -27.65
N ARG A 45 57.34 13.61 -28.86
CA ARG A 45 57.69 13.16 -30.25
C ARG A 45 57.19 11.83 -30.89
N ILE A 46 56.28 11.96 -31.87
CA ILE A 46 56.35 11.71 -33.37
C ILE A 46 57.48 10.76 -33.87
N PRO A 47 57.31 9.82 -34.86
CA PRO A 47 56.62 9.91 -36.19
C PRO A 47 55.76 8.67 -36.59
N GLY A 48 55.02 8.58 -37.70
CA GLY A 48 54.83 9.43 -38.88
C GLY A 48 53.95 8.73 -39.95
N SER A 49 53.44 9.54 -40.88
CA SER A 49 53.05 9.25 -42.27
C SER A 49 52.15 8.04 -42.61
N ARG A 50 51.00 8.29 -43.25
CA ARG A 50 50.89 8.38 -44.73
C ARG A 50 49.50 8.86 -45.16
N LEU A 51 49.55 9.67 -46.22
CA LEU A 51 48.47 10.32 -46.93
C LEU A 51 47.75 9.38 -47.91
N SER A 52 46.48 9.67 -48.20
CA SER A 52 45.93 9.74 -49.56
C SER A 52 44.52 10.39 -49.46
N SER A 53 44.39 11.68 -49.77
CA SER A 53 43.98 12.28 -51.06
C SER A 53 42.48 12.05 -51.38
N ARG A 54 41.67 13.10 -51.18
CA ARG A 54 41.10 14.01 -52.20
C ARG A 54 40.03 13.38 -53.10
N ALA A 55 38.79 13.86 -52.96
CA ALA A 55 37.95 14.24 -54.10
C ALA A 55 36.82 15.17 -53.65
N ALA A 56 36.87 16.41 -54.13
CA ALA A 56 35.77 17.37 -54.11
C ALA A 56 35.04 17.29 -55.45
N ALA A 57 33.71 17.38 -55.46
CA ALA A 57 32.93 17.80 -56.63
C ALA A 57 31.53 18.30 -56.22
N SER A 58 31.20 19.46 -56.77
CA SER A 58 30.05 20.34 -56.52
C SER A 58 28.71 19.84 -57.10
N PRO A 59 27.57 20.51 -56.84
CA PRO A 59 26.21 20.02 -57.12
C PRO A 59 25.67 20.50 -58.49
N PRO A 60 24.57 19.93 -59.01
CA PRO A 60 23.86 20.53 -60.14
C PRO A 60 22.45 21.05 -59.80
N VAL A 61 22.28 22.35 -60.08
CA VAL A 61 21.33 22.96 -61.03
C VAL A 61 19.82 22.76 -60.84
N ALA A 62 19.17 23.90 -60.57
CA ALA A 62 17.75 24.17 -60.68
C ALA A 62 17.21 23.98 -62.12
N ARG A 63 16.09 23.26 -62.27
CA ARG A 63 15.28 23.25 -63.50
C ARG A 63 14.07 24.15 -63.33
N THR A 64 14.08 25.23 -64.09
CA THR A 64 12.88 25.99 -64.45
C THR A 64 12.04 25.16 -65.43
N ASN A 65 10.73 25.06 -65.20
CA ASN A 65 9.80 24.80 -66.29
C ASN A 65 8.56 25.69 -66.15
N ARG A 66 8.41 26.60 -67.11
CA ARG A 66 7.16 27.32 -67.39
C ARG A 66 6.30 26.44 -68.28
N LEU A 67 4.97 26.57 -68.11
CA LEU A 67 3.84 26.32 -69.04
C LEU A 67 2.68 25.76 -68.20
N ARG A 68 1.41 26.09 -68.36
CA ARG A 68 0.65 27.10 -69.13
C ARG A 68 -0.76 27.07 -68.53
N TRP A 69 -1.44 28.19 -68.65
CA TRP A 69 -2.80 28.50 -68.20
C TRP A 69 -3.89 27.45 -68.46
N ARG A 70 -4.77 27.26 -67.47
CA ARG A 70 -6.20 27.06 -67.74
C ARG A 70 -7.08 27.53 -66.57
N LYS A 71 -7.84 28.61 -66.83
CA LYS A 71 -8.95 29.10 -66.00
C LYS A 71 -9.97 27.97 -65.78
N ARG A 72 -10.29 27.64 -64.52
CA ARG A 72 -11.58 27.04 -64.17
C ARG A 72 -12.17 27.77 -62.97
N ARG A 73 -13.45 28.10 -63.15
CA ARG A 73 -14.30 28.95 -62.31
C ARG A 73 -14.44 28.37 -60.91
N GLY A 74 -14.49 29.28 -59.94
CA GLY A 74 -14.60 28.96 -58.53
C GLY A 74 -15.92 28.31 -58.17
N TYR A 75 -15.82 27.34 -57.27
CA TYR A 75 -16.79 27.10 -56.21
C TYR A 75 -15.99 27.21 -54.91
N ALA A 76 -16.12 28.34 -54.23
CA ALA A 76 -15.60 28.51 -52.88
C ALA A 76 -16.36 27.55 -51.97
N LYS A 77 -15.75 26.40 -51.65
CA LYS A 77 -16.21 25.57 -50.54
C LYS A 77 -15.94 26.35 -49.26
N LEU A 78 -17.01 26.84 -48.66
CA LEU A 78 -17.05 27.40 -47.32
C LEU A 78 -16.28 26.46 -46.38
N ALA A 79 -15.20 26.98 -45.79
CA ALA A 79 -14.52 26.33 -44.68
C ALA A 79 -15.53 26.10 -43.55
N PRO A 80 -15.51 24.95 -42.86
CA PRO A 80 -16.34 24.76 -41.69
C PRO A 80 -15.98 25.84 -40.68
N SER A 81 -16.98 26.63 -40.27
CA SER A 81 -16.83 27.67 -39.26
C SER A 81 -16.09 27.08 -38.07
N ALA A 82 -14.92 27.64 -37.77
CA ALA A 82 -14.24 27.40 -36.51
C ALA A 82 -15.26 27.67 -35.39
N ARG A 83 -15.65 26.61 -34.67
CA ARG A 83 -16.41 26.79 -33.44
C ARG A 83 -15.57 27.72 -32.56
N PRO A 84 -16.14 28.77 -31.97
CA PRO A 84 -15.38 29.57 -31.01
C PRO A 84 -14.89 28.60 -29.93
N SER A 85 -13.58 28.54 -29.75
CA SER A 85 -12.94 27.86 -28.64
C SER A 85 -13.59 28.38 -27.37
N SER A 86 -14.29 27.49 -26.67
CA SER A 86 -14.90 27.79 -25.37
C SER A 86 -13.87 28.52 -24.53
N PRO A 87 -14.16 29.71 -23.98
CA PRO A 87 -13.19 30.43 -23.17
C PRO A 87 -12.80 29.53 -22.00
N ALA A 88 -11.49 29.30 -21.86
CA ALA A 88 -10.92 28.59 -20.73
C ALA A 88 -11.41 29.28 -19.46
N LEU A 89 -12.17 28.56 -18.63
CA LEU A 89 -12.66 29.08 -17.37
C LEU A 89 -11.44 29.49 -16.51
N PRO A 90 -11.32 30.76 -16.09
CA PRO A 90 -10.13 31.30 -15.42
C PRO A 90 -10.01 30.89 -13.94
N TYR A 91 -10.69 29.82 -13.53
CA TYR A 91 -10.62 29.26 -12.17
C TYR A 91 -10.47 27.74 -12.23
N ALA A 92 -9.59 27.26 -13.10
CA ALA A 92 -9.12 25.88 -13.00
C ALA A 92 -8.23 25.80 -11.75
N MET A 93 -8.81 25.46 -10.60
CA MET A 93 -8.04 25.13 -9.42
C MET A 93 -6.94 24.13 -9.81
N PRO A 94 -5.67 24.40 -9.48
CA PRO A 94 -4.58 23.53 -9.85
C PRO A 94 -4.83 22.13 -9.25
N PRO A 95 -4.53 21.06 -9.99
CA PRO A 95 -4.64 19.72 -9.45
C PRO A 95 -3.73 19.61 -8.23
N ILE A 96 -4.30 19.04 -7.19
CA ILE A 96 -3.56 18.66 -6.00
C ILE A 96 -2.90 17.32 -6.31
N SER A 97 -1.58 17.31 -6.48
CA SER A 97 -0.82 16.07 -6.69
C SER A 97 -0.59 15.37 -5.35
N SER A 98 -0.78 14.05 -5.30
CA SER A 98 -0.47 13.24 -4.13
C SER A 98 -0.17 11.80 -4.51
N ASP A 99 0.77 11.19 -3.79
CA ASP A 99 0.96 9.74 -3.79
C ASP A 99 -0.11 9.09 -2.91
N ALA A 100 -0.63 7.94 -3.36
CA ALA A 100 -1.76 7.28 -2.74
C ALA A 100 -1.76 5.76 -2.96
N LEU A 101 -2.38 5.05 -2.03
CA LEU A 101 -2.76 3.65 -2.20
C LEU A 101 -4.26 3.55 -2.45
N VAL A 102 -4.66 2.76 -3.44
CA VAL A 102 -6.08 2.49 -3.69
C VAL A 102 -6.62 1.55 -2.63
N LEU A 103 -7.61 1.95 -1.84
CA LEU A 103 -8.21 1.06 -0.84
C LEU A 103 -9.36 0.24 -1.43
N ARG A 104 -10.24 0.90 -2.18
CA ARG A 104 -11.36 0.23 -2.85
C ARG A 104 -11.90 1.06 -4.00
N SER A 105 -12.61 0.42 -4.91
CA SER A 105 -13.38 1.10 -5.93
C SER A 105 -14.78 0.50 -6.05
N TYR A 106 -15.78 1.34 -6.28
CA TYR A 106 -17.16 0.91 -6.52
C TYR A 106 -17.77 1.66 -7.70
N LYS A 107 -18.74 1.03 -8.34
CA LYS A 107 -19.34 1.51 -9.60
C LYS A 107 -20.10 2.82 -9.34
N LEU A 108 -19.94 3.78 -10.25
CA LEU A 108 -20.71 5.02 -10.29
C LEU A 108 -21.26 5.23 -11.69
N GLY A 109 -22.56 4.96 -11.87
CA GLY A 109 -23.19 4.94 -13.18
C GLY A 109 -22.54 3.92 -14.11
N GLU A 110 -22.66 4.15 -15.42
CA GLU A 110 -22.22 3.20 -16.43
C GLU A 110 -20.71 3.22 -16.63
N THR A 111 -20.12 4.41 -16.70
CA THR A 111 -18.74 4.61 -17.20
C THR A 111 -17.74 4.98 -16.12
N SER A 112 -18.17 5.26 -14.88
CA SER A 112 -17.32 5.81 -13.83
C SER A 112 -17.21 4.89 -12.61
N LYS A 113 -16.17 5.11 -11.81
CA LYS A 113 -16.03 4.52 -10.47
C LYS A 113 -15.85 5.65 -9.45
N VAL A 114 -16.30 5.44 -8.21
CA VAL A 114 -15.69 6.15 -7.08
C VAL A 114 -14.56 5.29 -6.56
N VAL A 115 -13.44 5.93 -6.29
CA VAL A 115 -12.23 5.32 -5.75
C VAL A 115 -11.97 5.92 -4.38
N VAL A 116 -11.65 5.07 -3.41
CA VAL A 116 -11.21 5.47 -2.08
C VAL A 116 -9.70 5.31 -2.04
N LEU A 117 -9.00 6.37 -1.68
CA LEU A 117 -7.55 6.49 -1.73
C LEU A 117 -7.03 6.81 -0.33
N LEU A 118 -6.02 6.09 0.13
CA LEU A 118 -5.21 6.48 1.27
C LEU A 118 -4.04 7.31 0.75
N THR A 119 -4.10 8.62 0.98
CA THR A 119 -3.06 9.56 0.57
C THR A 119 -2.10 9.82 1.72
N ARG A 120 -0.83 10.10 1.39
CA ARG A 120 0.17 10.41 2.41
C ARG A 120 -0.14 11.69 3.19
N GLU A 121 -0.59 12.74 2.49
CA GLU A 121 -0.70 14.10 3.04
C GLU A 121 -2.12 14.49 3.49
N ARG A 122 -3.16 13.77 3.04
CA ARG A 122 -4.56 14.14 3.30
C ARG A 122 -5.38 12.99 3.89
N GLY A 123 -4.73 11.88 4.22
CA GLY A 123 -5.40 10.70 4.72
C GLY A 123 -6.32 10.07 3.69
N LYS A 124 -7.45 9.56 4.16
CA LYS A 124 -8.44 8.92 3.31
C LYS A 124 -9.25 9.95 2.53
N VAL A 125 -9.28 9.82 1.21
CA VAL A 125 -10.06 10.68 0.31
C VAL A 125 -10.85 9.85 -0.70
N ARG A 126 -11.97 10.41 -1.18
CA ARG A 126 -12.82 9.79 -2.19
C ARG A 126 -12.75 10.60 -3.47
N ALA A 127 -12.64 9.92 -4.62
CA ALA A 127 -12.54 10.58 -5.90
C ALA A 127 -13.35 9.87 -7.00
N VAL A 128 -14.00 10.64 -7.88
CA VAL A 128 -14.69 10.12 -9.06
C VAL A 128 -13.71 9.92 -10.19
N ALA A 129 -13.48 8.66 -10.55
CA ALA A 129 -12.73 8.23 -11.71
C ALA A 129 -13.64 8.10 -12.94
N LYS A 130 -13.79 9.19 -13.69
CA LYS A 130 -14.54 9.18 -14.96
C LYS A 130 -13.85 8.29 -15.99
N GLY A 131 -14.64 7.49 -16.72
CA GLY A 131 -14.15 6.60 -17.78
C GLY A 131 -13.51 5.28 -17.29
N ALA A 132 -13.49 5.02 -15.98
CA ALA A 132 -12.90 3.83 -15.39
C ALA A 132 -13.61 2.50 -15.73
N ARG A 133 -14.80 2.58 -16.33
CA ARG A 133 -15.59 1.41 -16.79
C ARG A 133 -15.85 1.41 -18.29
N GLY A 134 -15.36 2.43 -19.02
CA GLY A 134 -15.57 2.52 -20.45
C GLY A 134 -14.78 1.46 -21.23
N ARG A 135 -15.14 1.24 -22.51
CA ARG A 135 -14.43 0.31 -23.41
C ARG A 135 -12.92 0.61 -23.52
N ARG A 136 -12.53 1.88 -23.39
CA ARG A 136 -11.14 2.32 -23.24
C ARG A 136 -10.92 2.78 -21.79
N ASN A 137 -10.74 1.82 -20.88
CA ASN A 137 -10.43 2.13 -19.48
C ASN A 137 -9.04 2.77 -19.40
N ARG A 138 -8.99 4.08 -19.17
CA ARG A 138 -7.73 4.84 -19.10
C ARG A 138 -6.87 4.52 -17.87
N TYR A 139 -7.41 3.84 -16.87
CA TYR A 139 -6.69 3.56 -15.62
C TYR A 139 -6.14 2.14 -15.53
N HIS A 140 -6.49 1.24 -16.46
CA HIS A 140 -6.02 -0.15 -16.46
C HIS A 140 -6.08 -0.80 -15.06
N SER A 141 -4.95 -1.33 -14.55
CA SER A 141 -4.79 -1.92 -13.21
C SER A 141 -4.51 -0.91 -12.09
N ALA A 142 -4.43 0.39 -12.41
CA ALA A 142 -4.06 1.41 -11.43
C ALA A 142 -5.11 1.61 -10.33
N LEU A 143 -6.38 1.20 -10.57
CA LEU A 143 -7.47 1.30 -9.60
C LEU A 143 -7.78 -0.02 -8.90
N GLU A 144 -6.84 -0.97 -8.93
CA GLU A 144 -6.92 -2.20 -8.14
C GLU A 144 -6.51 -1.97 -6.67
N PRO A 145 -7.05 -2.71 -5.69
CA PRO A 145 -6.70 -2.55 -4.29
C PRO A 145 -5.20 -2.66 -4.04
N LEU A 146 -4.69 -1.73 -3.22
CA LEU A 146 -3.30 -1.51 -2.84
C LEU A 146 -2.32 -1.20 -3.97
N SER A 147 -2.80 -0.88 -5.17
CA SER A 147 -1.93 -0.27 -6.19
C SER A 147 -1.48 1.11 -5.71
N GLU A 148 -0.18 1.37 -5.84
CA GLU A 148 0.45 2.65 -5.51
C GLU A 148 0.37 3.55 -6.74
N VAL A 149 -0.24 4.72 -6.57
CA VAL A 149 -0.53 5.65 -7.65
C VAL A 149 -0.17 7.07 -7.26
N ARG A 150 0.27 7.86 -8.24
CA ARG A 150 0.33 9.31 -8.15
C ARG A 150 -0.89 9.90 -8.82
N VAL A 151 -1.66 10.69 -8.10
CA VAL A 151 -2.96 11.19 -8.55
C VAL A 151 -3.02 12.72 -8.52
N GLY A 152 -3.67 13.30 -9.53
CA GLY A 152 -4.11 14.68 -9.52
C GLY A 152 -5.57 14.76 -9.04
N LEU A 153 -5.82 15.40 -7.90
CA LEU A 153 -7.15 15.57 -7.33
C LEU A 153 -7.67 16.99 -7.59
N TYR A 154 -8.89 17.07 -8.13
CA TYR A 154 -9.58 18.34 -8.37
C TYR A 154 -10.78 18.48 -7.43
N GLY A 155 -10.75 19.48 -6.56
CA GLY A 155 -11.80 19.77 -5.60
C GLY A 155 -11.34 20.83 -4.61
N ARG A 156 -12.27 21.44 -3.89
CA ARG A 156 -11.94 22.34 -2.77
C ARG A 156 -11.26 21.55 -1.66
N GLN A 157 -10.39 22.19 -0.90
CA GLN A 157 -9.84 21.57 0.31
C GLN A 157 -10.99 21.18 1.25
N GLY A 158 -10.94 19.96 1.78
CA GLY A 158 -12.02 19.40 2.61
C GLY A 158 -13.26 18.96 1.83
N ALA A 159 -13.20 18.86 0.50
CA ALA A 159 -14.31 18.28 -0.26
C ALA A 159 -14.51 16.81 0.10
N GLU A 160 -15.78 16.41 0.31
CA GLU A 160 -16.16 15.01 0.55
C GLU A 160 -15.86 14.11 -0.66
N LEU A 161 -15.89 14.69 -1.87
CA LEU A 161 -15.69 13.96 -3.10
C LEU A 161 -14.93 14.79 -4.14
N TYR A 162 -13.72 14.33 -4.47
CA TYR A 162 -12.87 14.92 -5.49
C TYR A 162 -13.21 14.37 -6.87
N ARG A 163 -12.73 15.05 -7.92
CA ARG A 163 -12.63 14.49 -9.27
C ARG A 163 -11.22 13.97 -9.48
N LEU A 164 -11.10 12.72 -9.90
CA LEU A 164 -9.81 12.12 -10.25
C LEU A 164 -9.36 12.64 -11.61
N GLY A 165 -8.17 13.23 -11.61
CA GLY A 165 -7.48 13.82 -12.73
C GLY A 165 -6.59 12.85 -13.48
N GLU A 166 -5.31 13.19 -13.53
CA GLU A 166 -4.24 12.28 -13.94
C GLU A 166 -4.05 11.21 -12.85
N CYS A 167 -3.68 10.02 -13.29
CA CYS A 167 -3.41 8.87 -12.43
C CYS A 167 -2.26 8.10 -13.07
N GLU A 168 -1.09 8.20 -12.46
CA GLU A 168 0.12 7.49 -12.84
C GLU A 168 0.28 6.28 -11.91
N LEU A 169 0.47 5.10 -12.49
CA LEU A 169 0.73 3.89 -11.74
C LEU A 169 2.21 3.84 -11.35
N LEU A 170 2.50 3.95 -10.05
CA LEU A 170 3.86 3.84 -9.52
C LEU A 170 4.22 2.37 -9.26
N ARG A 171 3.29 1.63 -8.66
CA ARG A 171 3.44 0.20 -8.34
C ARG A 171 2.13 -0.54 -8.52
N SER A 172 2.14 -1.62 -9.28
CA SER A 172 0.97 -2.48 -9.43
C SER A 172 0.87 -3.45 -8.26
N ALA A 173 -0.28 -3.49 -7.58
CA ALA A 173 -0.56 -4.56 -6.62
C ALA A 173 -0.65 -5.95 -7.28
N PHE A 174 -0.89 -6.00 -8.59
CA PHE A 174 -0.99 -7.23 -9.36
C PHE A 174 -0.08 -7.15 -10.60
N PRO A 175 1.23 -7.45 -10.49
CA PRO A 175 2.08 -7.62 -11.65
C PRO A 175 1.59 -8.82 -12.46
N ALA A 176 1.66 -8.73 -13.79
CA ALA A 176 1.16 -9.77 -14.68
C ALA A 176 1.84 -11.13 -14.39
N GLY A 177 1.03 -12.14 -14.07
CA GLY A 177 1.49 -13.52 -13.84
C GLY A 177 2.16 -13.80 -12.50
N ALA A 178 2.22 -12.82 -11.58
CA ALA A 178 3.06 -12.91 -10.39
C ALA A 178 2.34 -13.27 -9.08
N ARG A 179 1.00 -13.22 -9.00
CA ARG A 179 0.28 -13.41 -7.73
C ARG A 179 -0.78 -14.51 -7.82
N GLY A 180 -0.81 -15.35 -6.79
CA GLY A 180 -1.86 -16.34 -6.58
C GLY A 180 -3.15 -15.71 -6.07
N LEU A 181 -4.17 -16.55 -5.93
CA LEU A 181 -5.46 -16.16 -5.37
C LEU A 181 -5.31 -15.68 -3.91
N ASP A 182 -4.40 -16.29 -3.16
CA ASP A 182 -4.22 -16.03 -1.73
C ASP A 182 -3.67 -14.62 -1.48
N GLU A 183 -2.68 -14.19 -2.25
CA GLU A 183 -2.16 -12.82 -2.18
C GLU A 183 -3.21 -11.80 -2.62
N ALA A 184 -4.01 -12.13 -3.64
CA ALA A 184 -5.10 -11.25 -4.08
C ALA A 184 -6.15 -11.04 -2.97
N MET A 185 -6.51 -12.12 -2.30
CA MET A 185 -7.45 -12.10 -1.19
C MET A 185 -6.86 -11.36 0.02
N ALA A 186 -5.58 -11.56 0.33
CA ALA A 186 -4.88 -10.86 1.40
C ALA A 186 -4.80 -9.36 1.15
N LEU A 187 -4.45 -8.92 -0.07
CA LEU A 187 -4.42 -7.50 -0.42
C LEU A 187 -5.80 -6.84 -0.28
N SER A 188 -6.86 -7.53 -0.69
CA SER A 188 -8.24 -7.07 -0.50
C SER A 188 -8.59 -6.92 0.99
N TYR A 189 -8.18 -7.88 1.82
CA TYR A 189 -8.34 -7.82 3.26
C TYR A 189 -7.59 -6.64 3.88
N PHE A 190 -6.32 -6.46 3.52
CA PHE A 190 -5.48 -5.36 3.99
C PHE A 190 -6.08 -4.00 3.60
N ALA A 191 -6.60 -3.88 2.38
CA ALA A 191 -7.23 -2.66 1.90
C ALA A 191 -8.53 -2.34 2.66
N GLU A 192 -9.36 -3.35 2.96
CA GLU A 192 -10.57 -3.16 3.77
C GLU A 192 -10.23 -2.75 5.20
N LEU A 193 -9.20 -3.37 5.79
CA LEU A 193 -8.74 -3.05 7.14
C LEU A 193 -8.22 -1.60 7.21
N LEU A 194 -7.39 -1.19 6.25
CA LEU A 194 -6.92 0.20 6.15
C LEU A 194 -8.07 1.19 5.95
N ASP A 195 -9.07 0.87 5.11
CA ASP A 195 -10.26 1.72 4.92
C ASP A 195 -11.10 1.85 6.19
N ALA A 196 -11.19 0.78 6.98
CA ALA A 196 -11.95 0.77 8.23
C ALA A 196 -11.28 1.59 9.34
N PHE A 197 -9.95 1.58 9.41
CA PHE A 197 -9.19 2.27 10.46
C PHE A 197 -8.77 3.70 10.11
N SER A 198 -8.70 4.07 8.83
CA SER A 198 -8.29 5.43 8.45
C SER A 198 -9.48 6.40 8.48
N LEU A 199 -9.28 7.60 9.02
CA LEU A 199 -10.29 8.66 9.02
C LEU A 199 -10.25 9.50 7.72
N GLU A 200 -11.40 10.06 7.32
CA GLU A 200 -11.48 10.92 6.14
C GLU A 200 -10.83 12.29 6.40
N GLY A 201 -9.94 12.71 5.51
CA GLY A 201 -9.28 14.02 5.61
C GLY A 201 -8.17 14.15 6.66
N GLU A 202 -7.90 13.11 7.45
CA GLU A 202 -6.86 13.12 8.48
C GLU A 202 -5.61 12.37 8.01
N ALA A 203 -4.51 13.11 7.87
CA ALA A 203 -3.25 12.54 7.41
C ALA A 203 -2.58 11.68 8.48
N GLU A 204 -2.46 10.39 8.19
CA GLU A 204 -1.80 9.42 9.05
C GLU A 204 -0.58 8.82 8.34
N ASP A 205 0.53 9.55 8.31
CA ASP A 205 1.77 9.12 7.62
C ASP A 205 2.30 7.77 8.14
N ALA A 206 2.09 7.46 9.42
CA ALA A 206 2.43 6.16 10.00
C ALA A 206 1.62 5.00 9.38
N VAL A 207 0.29 5.18 9.21
CA VAL A 207 -0.59 4.19 8.57
C VAL A 207 -0.26 4.05 7.09
N TYR A 208 0.00 5.15 6.40
CA TYR A 208 0.42 5.13 5.00
C TYR A 208 1.74 4.36 4.80
N ARG A 209 2.76 4.63 5.63
CA ARG A 209 4.04 3.89 5.59
C ARG A 209 3.87 2.42 5.95
N LEU A 210 3.02 2.10 6.94
CA LEU A 210 2.69 0.72 7.28
C LEU A 210 2.07 -0.02 6.08
N ALA A 211 1.13 0.61 5.38
CA ALA A 211 0.50 0.04 4.21
C ALA A 211 1.52 -0.23 3.07
N LEU A 212 2.42 0.72 2.79
CA LEU A 212 3.50 0.53 1.82
C LEU A 212 4.45 -0.62 2.22
N ALA A 213 4.82 -0.71 3.49
CA ALA A 213 5.69 -1.77 3.99
C ALA A 213 5.04 -3.16 3.87
N ILE A 214 3.73 -3.26 4.09
CA ILE A 214 2.97 -4.50 3.85
C ILE A 214 2.97 -4.87 2.37
N VAL A 215 2.67 -3.92 1.47
CA VAL A 215 2.66 -4.19 0.03
C VAL A 215 4.02 -4.68 -0.45
N ALA A 216 5.10 -4.03 -0.01
CA ALA A 216 6.47 -4.45 -0.32
C ALA A 216 6.78 -5.86 0.23
N ALA A 217 6.39 -6.17 1.47
CA ALA A 217 6.62 -7.48 2.06
C ALA A 217 5.86 -8.60 1.32
N VAL A 218 4.67 -8.33 0.76
CA VAL A 218 3.98 -9.30 -0.11
C VAL A 218 4.77 -9.51 -1.41
N GLU A 219 5.36 -8.46 -2.00
CA GLU A 219 6.21 -8.58 -3.20
C GLU A 219 7.48 -9.39 -2.96
N GLU A 220 8.04 -9.26 -1.75
CA GLU A 220 9.19 -10.05 -1.28
C GLU A 220 8.83 -11.51 -0.98
N GLY A 221 7.55 -11.91 -1.09
CA GLY A 221 7.09 -13.28 -0.85
C GLY A 221 6.89 -13.62 0.63
N SER A 222 6.71 -12.62 1.49
CA SER A 222 6.42 -12.86 2.91
C SER A 222 5.06 -13.56 3.09
N PRO A 223 4.92 -14.48 4.06
CA PRO A 223 3.66 -15.19 4.29
C PRO A 223 2.50 -14.23 4.59
N VAL A 224 1.45 -14.28 3.77
CA VAL A 224 0.31 -13.34 3.88
C VAL A 224 -0.43 -13.44 5.22
N THR A 225 -0.43 -14.60 5.86
CA THR A 225 -1.01 -14.81 7.19
C THR A 225 -0.20 -14.08 8.27
N ALA A 226 1.13 -14.10 8.19
CA ALA A 226 2.00 -13.34 9.08
C ALA A 226 1.80 -11.83 8.88
N LEU A 227 1.71 -11.38 7.63
CA LEU A 227 1.44 -9.98 7.28
C LEU A 227 0.05 -9.51 7.75
N ALA A 228 -0.97 -10.38 7.73
CA ALA A 228 -2.28 -10.09 8.30
C ALA A 228 -2.18 -9.80 9.80
N ARG A 229 -1.55 -10.70 10.57
CA ARG A 229 -1.33 -10.49 12.02
C ARG A 229 -0.51 -9.24 12.30
N TYR A 230 0.49 -8.95 11.46
CA TYR A 230 1.32 -7.75 11.57
C TYR A 230 0.49 -6.48 11.38
N LEU A 231 -0.26 -6.39 10.28
CA LEU A 231 -1.07 -5.21 9.95
C LEU A 231 -2.15 -4.96 11.02
N GLU A 232 -2.84 -6.02 11.46
CA GLU A 232 -3.84 -5.94 12.53
C GLU A 232 -3.24 -5.39 13.83
N ALA A 233 -2.12 -5.97 14.29
CA ALA A 233 -1.47 -5.56 15.53
C ALA A 233 -1.03 -4.08 15.48
N TRP A 234 -0.42 -3.67 14.36
CA TRP A 234 0.03 -2.29 14.19
C TRP A 234 -1.12 -1.30 14.04
N LEU A 235 -2.19 -1.61 13.31
CA LEU A 235 -3.35 -0.72 13.21
C LEU A 235 -4.04 -0.54 14.56
N LEU A 236 -4.26 -1.63 15.29
CA LEU A 236 -4.78 -1.58 16.65
C LEU A 236 -3.87 -0.74 17.56
N ARG A 237 -2.54 -0.85 17.43
CA ARG A 237 -1.58 -0.08 18.25
C ARG A 237 -1.55 1.40 17.89
N LEU A 238 -1.52 1.73 16.60
CA LEU A 238 -1.53 3.12 16.12
C LEU A 238 -2.82 3.85 16.51
N ASN A 239 -3.94 3.13 16.61
CA ASN A 239 -5.22 3.66 17.08
C ASN A 239 -5.38 3.62 18.62
N GLY A 240 -4.35 3.24 19.38
CA GLY A 240 -4.41 3.21 20.84
C GLY A 240 -5.30 2.10 21.43
N LEU A 241 -5.67 1.10 20.63
CA LEU A 241 -6.56 0.00 21.00
C LEU A 241 -5.80 -1.25 21.46
N TYR A 242 -4.50 -1.32 21.18
CA TYR A 242 -3.69 -2.47 21.55
C TYR A 242 -3.25 -2.38 23.02
N PRO A 243 -3.54 -3.39 23.86
CA PRO A 243 -3.14 -3.37 25.26
C PRO A 243 -1.62 -3.49 25.45
N SER A 244 -1.10 -2.89 26.53
CA SER A 244 0.33 -2.95 26.83
C SER A 244 0.79 -4.38 27.10
N LEU A 245 1.86 -4.82 26.45
CA LEU A 245 2.47 -6.15 26.66
C LEU A 245 3.39 -6.21 27.89
N ASP A 246 3.74 -5.04 28.45
CA ASP A 246 4.80 -4.91 29.45
C ASP A 246 4.27 -4.38 30.78
N ARG A 247 3.05 -3.83 30.83
CA ARG A 247 2.45 -3.25 32.04
C ARG A 247 1.04 -3.76 32.26
N CYS A 248 0.74 -4.07 33.51
CA CYS A 248 -0.59 -4.47 33.93
C CYS A 248 -1.59 -3.33 33.70
N ALA A 249 -2.79 -3.65 33.21
CA ALA A 249 -3.86 -2.68 32.99
C ALA A 249 -4.49 -2.16 34.30
N SER A 250 -4.38 -2.93 35.39
CA SER A 250 -5.05 -2.64 36.67
C SER A 250 -4.10 -2.10 37.76
N CYS A 251 -2.79 -2.17 37.57
CA CYS A 251 -1.80 -1.71 38.56
C CYS A 251 -0.46 -1.36 37.87
N PRO A 252 0.49 -0.68 38.55
CA PRO A 252 1.73 -0.23 37.90
C PRO A 252 2.79 -1.33 37.69
N ARG A 253 2.51 -2.59 38.03
CA ARG A 253 3.47 -3.69 37.88
C ARG A 253 3.72 -4.06 36.41
N GLY A 254 4.93 -4.53 36.16
CA GLY A 254 5.30 -5.11 34.87
C GLY A 254 4.62 -6.45 34.64
N LEU A 255 4.43 -6.80 33.37
CA LEU A 255 3.96 -8.12 32.95
C LEU A 255 5.15 -9.03 32.62
N PRO A 256 5.03 -10.35 32.84
CA PRO A 256 6.09 -11.28 32.52
C PRO A 256 6.30 -11.39 31.01
N ALA A 257 7.51 -11.81 30.60
CA ALA A 257 7.80 -12.14 29.20
C ALA A 257 7.02 -13.38 28.70
N GLY A 258 6.41 -14.16 29.60
CA GLY A 258 5.66 -15.38 29.32
C GLY A 258 4.23 -15.16 28.83
N SER A 259 3.31 -16.01 29.29
CA SER A 259 1.89 -15.92 28.94
C SER A 259 1.27 -14.61 29.43
N LEU A 260 0.34 -14.08 28.64
CA LEU A 260 -0.37 -12.85 28.93
C LEU A 260 -1.86 -13.13 29.05
N GLU A 261 -2.46 -12.66 30.14
CA GLU A 261 -3.87 -12.90 30.45
C GLU A 261 -4.69 -11.63 30.21
N TYR A 262 -5.61 -11.66 29.24
CA TYR A 262 -6.43 -10.50 28.93
C TYR A 262 -7.65 -10.39 29.86
N HIS A 263 -7.83 -9.24 30.48
CA HIS A 263 -8.99 -8.94 31.31
C HIS A 263 -9.95 -8.01 30.56
N ALA A 264 -11.13 -8.51 30.20
CA ALA A 264 -12.08 -7.79 29.35
C ALA A 264 -12.53 -6.46 29.95
N GLY A 265 -12.80 -6.43 31.26
CA GLY A 265 -13.24 -5.20 31.95
C GLY A 265 -12.12 -4.16 32.18
N ALA A 266 -10.86 -4.58 32.15
CA ALA A 266 -9.72 -3.65 32.27
C ALA A 266 -9.18 -3.25 30.88
N HIS A 267 -9.76 -3.82 29.81
CA HIS A 267 -9.33 -3.64 28.42
C HIS A 267 -7.82 -3.88 28.20
N GLY A 268 -7.21 -4.78 28.97
CA GLY A 268 -5.80 -5.08 28.81
C GLY A 268 -5.31 -6.28 29.58
N PHE A 269 -4.00 -6.52 29.48
CA PHE A 269 -3.36 -7.65 30.15
C PHE A 269 -3.16 -7.36 31.63
N VAL A 270 -3.41 -8.37 32.47
CA VAL A 270 -3.31 -8.25 33.93
C VAL A 270 -2.26 -9.20 34.50
N CYS A 271 -1.65 -8.80 35.60
CA CYS A 271 -0.76 -9.66 36.38
C CYS A 271 -1.58 -10.59 37.29
N SER A 272 -0.96 -11.69 37.75
CA SER A 272 -1.58 -12.73 38.59
C SER A 272 -2.29 -12.23 39.85
N GLU A 273 -1.83 -11.14 40.47
CA GLU A 273 -2.47 -10.60 41.69
C GLU A 273 -3.69 -9.69 41.40
N CYS A 274 -3.88 -9.20 40.17
CA CYS A 274 -5.00 -8.30 39.84
C CYS A 274 -6.32 -9.03 39.54
N GLY A 275 -6.37 -10.34 39.80
CA GLY A 275 -7.53 -11.18 39.60
C GLY A 275 -7.46 -12.01 38.31
N PRO A 276 -8.31 -13.04 38.20
CA PRO A 276 -8.29 -13.96 37.07
C PRO A 276 -8.66 -13.23 35.77
N ALA A 277 -8.03 -13.60 34.66
CA ALA A 277 -8.47 -13.14 33.35
C ALA A 277 -9.96 -13.48 33.10
N SER A 278 -10.67 -12.53 32.49
CA SER A 278 -12.04 -12.71 31.99
C SER A 278 -12.09 -12.86 30.47
N GLY A 279 -10.94 -12.94 29.81
CA GLY A 279 -10.80 -13.01 28.36
C GLY A 279 -9.71 -13.99 27.91
N PRO A 280 -9.30 -13.94 26.63
CA PRO A 280 -8.35 -14.89 26.07
C PRO A 280 -6.97 -14.77 26.71
N ALA A 281 -6.31 -15.91 26.90
CA ALA A 281 -4.92 -15.98 27.27
C ALA A 281 -4.06 -16.12 26.00
N LEU A 282 -2.97 -15.36 25.93
CA LEU A 282 -1.93 -15.51 24.92
C LEU A 282 -0.81 -16.36 25.53
N THR A 283 -0.42 -17.42 24.83
CA THR A 283 0.70 -18.27 25.28
C THR A 283 2.02 -17.48 25.25
N ALA A 284 3.07 -18.02 25.88
CA ALA A 284 4.39 -17.41 25.81
C ALA A 284 4.91 -17.30 24.36
N GLY A 285 4.62 -18.29 23.51
CA GLY A 285 4.95 -18.25 22.08
C GLY A 285 4.24 -17.09 21.37
N THR A 286 2.93 -16.96 21.61
CA THR A 286 2.13 -15.86 21.05
C THR A 286 2.62 -14.48 21.51
N GLY A 287 2.92 -14.32 22.80
CA GLY A 287 3.48 -13.09 23.35
C GLY A 287 4.85 -12.74 22.77
N SER A 288 5.73 -13.73 22.58
CA SER A 288 7.03 -13.55 21.91
C SER A 288 6.86 -13.11 20.45
N TYR A 289 5.93 -13.74 19.73
CA TYR A 289 5.64 -13.36 18.34
C TYR A 289 5.11 -11.93 18.20
N LEU A 290 4.24 -11.49 19.12
CA LEU A 290 3.78 -10.09 19.15
C LEU A 290 4.91 -9.11 19.42
N ARG A 291 5.82 -9.42 20.35
CA ARG A 291 6.99 -8.58 20.60
C ARG A 291 7.88 -8.49 19.36
N ARG A 292 8.02 -9.58 18.61
CA ARG A 292 8.73 -9.60 17.32
C ARG A 292 8.03 -8.70 16.28
N ILE A 293 6.71 -8.77 16.15
CA ILE A 293 5.90 -7.89 15.27
C ILE A 293 6.16 -6.41 15.55
N PHE A 294 6.22 -6.02 16.82
CA PHE A 294 6.42 -4.61 17.19
C PHE A 294 7.87 -4.15 17.15
N GLY A 295 8.84 -5.07 17.05
CA GLY A 295 10.26 -4.76 17.04
C GLY A 295 10.94 -4.84 15.67
N HIS A 296 10.28 -5.37 14.64
CA HIS A 296 10.90 -5.67 13.35
C HIS A 296 10.03 -5.20 12.17
N ALA A 297 10.66 -5.04 11.01
CA ALA A 297 9.98 -4.81 9.74
C ALA A 297 9.11 -6.02 9.32
N PRO A 298 8.03 -5.83 8.54
CA PRO A 298 7.08 -6.90 8.23
C PRO A 298 7.71 -8.12 7.56
N SER A 299 8.69 -7.94 6.66
CA SER A 299 9.39 -9.06 6.02
C SER A 299 10.36 -9.82 6.94
N ALA A 300 10.79 -9.21 8.04
CA ALA A 300 11.71 -9.82 9.01
C ALA A 300 11.00 -10.58 10.15
N VAL A 301 9.68 -10.48 10.26
CA VAL A 301 8.92 -11.11 11.36
C VAL A 301 8.80 -12.63 11.20
N GLY A 302 8.85 -13.13 9.96
CA GLY A 302 8.70 -14.55 9.66
C GLY A 302 7.33 -15.11 10.02
N ALA A 303 7.09 -16.38 9.68
CA ALA A 303 5.86 -17.07 10.07
C ALA A 303 5.81 -17.31 11.58
N ALA A 304 4.59 -17.26 12.14
CA ALA A 304 4.29 -17.87 13.42
C ALA A 304 3.94 -19.35 13.24
N GLY A 305 3.99 -20.13 14.33
CA GLY A 305 3.32 -21.43 14.33
C GLY A 305 1.81 -21.27 14.20
N GLU A 306 1.14 -22.35 13.79
CA GLU A 306 -0.30 -22.32 13.49
C GLU A 306 -1.13 -21.88 14.70
N ASP A 307 -0.79 -22.38 15.88
CA ASP A 307 -1.49 -22.08 17.13
C ASP A 307 -1.29 -20.61 17.55
N GLU A 308 -0.06 -20.07 17.44
CA GLU A 308 0.18 -18.66 17.75
C GLU A 308 -0.57 -17.75 16.77
N SER A 309 -0.55 -18.07 15.47
CA SER A 309 -1.25 -17.29 14.45
C SER A 309 -2.77 -17.32 14.65
N ALA A 310 -3.35 -18.49 14.96
CA ALA A 310 -4.78 -18.65 15.20
C ALA A 310 -5.23 -17.94 16.50
N SER A 311 -4.42 -18.03 17.55
CA SER A 311 -4.64 -17.30 18.81
C SER A 311 -4.67 -15.79 18.59
N LEU A 312 -3.70 -15.24 17.84
CA LEU A 312 -3.68 -13.82 17.49
C LEU A 312 -4.82 -13.40 16.59
N GLU A 313 -5.17 -14.22 15.59
CA GLU A 313 -6.32 -13.93 14.74
C GLU A 313 -7.57 -13.74 15.57
N SER A 314 -7.85 -14.68 16.48
CA SER A 314 -9.03 -14.60 17.32
C SER A 314 -8.99 -13.36 18.21
N PHE A 315 -7.85 -13.10 18.85
CA PHE A 315 -7.69 -11.95 19.73
C PHE A 315 -7.84 -10.62 19.00
N HIS A 316 -7.15 -10.41 17.87
CA HIS A 316 -7.24 -9.19 17.09
C HIS A 316 -8.63 -9.01 16.50
N ARG A 317 -9.26 -10.07 15.98
CA ARG A 317 -10.64 -10.00 15.48
C ARG A 317 -11.59 -9.50 16.56
N ASP A 318 -11.46 -10.00 17.78
CA ASP A 318 -12.33 -9.59 18.89
C ASP A 318 -12.10 -8.12 19.29
N LEU A 319 -10.87 -7.60 19.20
CA LEU A 319 -10.58 -6.18 19.41
C LEU A 319 -11.14 -5.31 18.26
N ILE A 320 -10.88 -5.71 17.02
CA ILE A 320 -11.34 -5.02 15.81
C ILE A 320 -12.86 -4.95 15.78
N ARG A 321 -13.55 -6.07 16.02
CA ARG A 321 -15.02 -6.14 16.02
C ARG A 321 -15.63 -5.25 17.10
N ARG A 322 -15.03 -5.21 18.30
CA ARG A 322 -15.49 -4.33 19.39
C ARG A 322 -15.32 -2.86 19.05
N HIS A 323 -14.23 -2.49 18.39
CA HIS A 323 -13.99 -1.11 17.98
C HIS A 323 -14.86 -0.67 16.80
N LEU A 324 -15.00 -1.51 15.79
CA LEU A 324 -15.76 -1.19 14.57
C LEU A 324 -17.26 -1.43 14.71
N GLU A 325 -17.70 -2.08 15.78
CA GLU A 325 -19.09 -2.55 16.02
C GLU A 325 -19.66 -3.41 14.88
N ARG A 326 -18.80 -3.96 14.02
CA ARG A 326 -19.14 -4.80 12.88
C ARG A 326 -17.98 -5.71 12.49
N ASP A 327 -18.27 -6.80 11.80
CA ASP A 327 -17.26 -7.64 11.17
C ASP A 327 -16.78 -7.04 9.84
N LEU A 328 -15.51 -7.30 9.52
CA LEU A 328 -14.96 -7.03 8.19
C LEU A 328 -15.45 -8.09 7.20
N ARG A 329 -15.81 -7.66 6.00
CA ARG A 329 -16.40 -8.53 4.97
C ARG A 329 -15.40 -9.57 4.47
N SER A 330 -14.15 -9.18 4.31
CA SER A 330 -13.05 -10.00 3.79
C SER A 330 -12.45 -10.95 4.84
N HIS A 331 -12.68 -10.72 6.14
CA HIS A 331 -12.13 -11.57 7.20
C HIS A 331 -12.60 -13.02 7.06
N ARG A 332 -13.86 -13.25 6.67
CA ARG A 332 -14.39 -14.60 6.48
C ARG A 332 -13.63 -15.33 5.37
N VAL A 333 -13.32 -14.63 4.27
CA VAL A 333 -12.71 -15.21 3.08
C VAL A 333 -11.24 -15.53 3.32
N LEU A 334 -10.49 -14.67 4.00
CA LEU A 334 -9.08 -14.94 4.33
C LEU A 334 -8.94 -16.17 5.25
N ARG A 335 -9.85 -16.33 6.21
CA ARG A 335 -9.87 -17.51 7.09
C ARG A 335 -10.15 -18.79 6.32
N ASP A 336 -11.07 -18.74 5.37
CA ASP A 336 -11.43 -19.90 4.55
C ASP A 336 -10.28 -20.26 3.58
N VAL A 337 -9.53 -19.27 3.07
CA VAL A 337 -8.29 -19.46 2.29
C VAL A 337 -7.17 -20.08 3.15
N ALA A 338 -6.91 -19.52 4.34
CA ALA A 338 -5.91 -20.05 5.27
C ALA A 338 -6.22 -21.49 5.70
N ARG A 339 -7.49 -21.89 5.69
CA ARG A 339 -7.93 -23.27 5.93
C ARG A 339 -7.88 -24.14 4.67
N GLY A 340 -8.09 -23.56 3.49
CA GLY A 340 -8.11 -24.21 2.17
C GLY A 340 -6.74 -24.67 1.65
N VAL A 341 -5.64 -24.12 2.17
CA VAL A 341 -4.27 -24.64 1.96
C VAL A 341 -4.15 -26.12 2.31
N ARG A 342 -5.04 -26.64 3.18
CA ARG A 342 -5.08 -28.05 3.58
C ARG A 342 -5.77 -29.00 2.58
N GLY A 343 -6.34 -28.51 1.49
CA GLY A 343 -7.14 -29.34 0.55
C GLY A 343 -6.45 -29.75 -0.76
N VAL A 344 -5.26 -29.23 -1.06
CA VAL A 344 -4.59 -29.43 -2.37
C VAL A 344 -3.17 -29.97 -2.20
N GLN A 345 -2.96 -30.85 -1.22
CA GLN A 345 -1.78 -31.72 -1.18
C GLN A 345 -2.24 -33.17 -1.07
N GLY A 346 -2.27 -33.86 -2.22
CA GLY A 346 -2.62 -35.27 -2.31
C GLY A 346 -3.71 -35.55 -3.33
N THR A 347 -3.43 -35.40 -4.62
CA THR A 347 -4.07 -36.29 -5.59
C THR A 347 -3.61 -37.71 -5.25
N PRO A 348 -4.50 -38.65 -4.89
CA PRO A 348 -4.13 -40.05 -4.92
C PRO A 348 -3.86 -40.39 -6.38
N GLN A 349 -2.68 -40.92 -6.68
CA GLN A 349 -2.50 -41.66 -7.92
C GLN A 349 -3.52 -42.81 -7.89
N LEU A 350 -4.61 -42.66 -8.64
CA LEU A 350 -5.52 -43.75 -8.91
C LEU A 350 -4.75 -44.77 -9.74
N ASP A 351 -4.52 -45.93 -9.12
CA ASP A 351 -3.89 -47.10 -9.73
C ASP A 351 -4.69 -47.48 -10.99
N GLU A 352 -4.01 -47.59 -12.14
CA GLU A 352 -4.62 -47.81 -13.47
C GLU A 352 -5.26 -49.20 -13.63
N ARG A 353 -5.42 -49.97 -12.56
CA ARG A 353 -5.88 -51.37 -12.58
C ARG A 353 -7.39 -51.56 -12.37
N GLU A 354 -8.17 -50.53 -12.06
CA GLU A 354 -9.61 -50.64 -11.78
C GLU A 354 -10.54 -50.07 -12.88
N ARG A 355 -10.03 -49.81 -14.10
CA ARG A 355 -10.87 -49.34 -15.22
C ARG A 355 -11.61 -50.42 -16.00
N ASP A 356 -11.31 -51.71 -15.79
CA ASP A 356 -11.89 -52.80 -16.59
C ASP A 356 -13.13 -53.48 -15.98
N SER A 357 -13.63 -52.98 -14.84
CA SER A 357 -14.62 -53.73 -14.02
C SER A 357 -16.04 -53.13 -13.99
N LEU A 358 -16.44 -52.29 -14.95
CA LEU A 358 -17.81 -51.73 -14.95
C LEU A 358 -18.63 -52.13 -16.20
N PRO A 359 -19.86 -52.67 -16.02
CA PRO A 359 -20.65 -53.22 -17.11
C PRO A 359 -21.27 -52.12 -18.00
N ARG A 360 -21.19 -52.31 -19.31
CA ARG A 360 -21.83 -51.44 -20.31
C ARG A 360 -23.35 -51.65 -20.32
N GLU A 361 -24.09 -50.74 -19.70
CA GLU A 361 -25.54 -50.67 -19.87
C GLU A 361 -25.91 -50.19 -21.28
N ARG A 362 -26.74 -50.99 -21.96
CA ARG A 362 -27.32 -50.70 -23.27
C ARG A 362 -28.44 -49.67 -23.10
N LYS A 363 -28.34 -48.56 -23.85
CA LYS A 363 -29.43 -47.60 -24.03
C LYS A 363 -30.52 -48.21 -24.91
N THR A 364 -31.72 -48.41 -24.36
CA THR A 364 -32.97 -48.49 -25.11
C THR A 364 -33.80 -47.24 -24.81
N LEU A 365 -33.99 -46.41 -25.82
CA LEU A 365 -34.96 -45.31 -25.84
C LEU A 365 -36.31 -45.86 -26.34
N PRO A 366 -37.44 -45.35 -25.82
CA PRO A 366 -38.58 -44.96 -26.64
C PRO A 366 -38.47 -43.50 -27.08
#